data_AF-A0A8J3M8P0-F1
#
_entry.id   AF-A0A8J3M8P0-F1
#
_cell.length_a   1.000
_cell.length_b   1.000
_cell.length_c   1.000
_cell.angle_alpha   90.00
_cell.angle_beta   90.00
_cell.angle_gamma   90.00
#
_symmetry.space_group_name_H-M   'P 1'
#
loop_
_entity.id
_entity.type
_entity.pdbx_description
1 polymer ?
#
loop_
_entity_poly.entity_id
_entity_poly.type
_entity_poly.pdbx_seq_one_letter_code
_entity_poly.pdbx_strand_id
1 'polypeptide(L)'
;MTPIRPALLALALAACAAPVEDTAERLDLLAPDDACWADERLKNGSPRRYQVPCPELQTPEFIAALQRALAVRGLYDGPPSGTMDAATAEAIRRYQAPLGIWSGKLTVEAGRKLGLVVDPPAG
;
A
#
# COMPACT_ATOMS: atom_id res chain seq x y z
N MET A 1 -49.74 -40.79 -45.33
CA MET A 1 -49.90 -39.85 -44.20
C MET A 1 -49.02 -40.30 -43.05
N THR A 2 -47.90 -39.61 -42.78
CA THR A 2 -47.02 -39.84 -41.62
C THR A 2 -47.15 -38.64 -40.69
N PRO A 3 -47.47 -38.80 -39.40
CA PRO A 3 -47.53 -37.66 -38.48
C PRO A 3 -46.13 -37.29 -37.99
N ILE A 4 -45.77 -36.03 -38.19
CA ILE A 4 -44.54 -35.40 -37.69
C ILE A 4 -44.70 -35.21 -36.18
N ARG A 5 -43.83 -35.84 -35.39
CA ARG A 5 -43.77 -35.68 -33.93
C ARG A 5 -43.02 -34.38 -33.62
N PRO A 6 -43.56 -33.43 -32.83
CA PRO A 6 -42.77 -32.30 -32.40
C PRO A 6 -41.85 -32.76 -31.26
N ALA A 7 -40.56 -32.79 -31.53
CA ALA A 7 -39.51 -32.86 -30.52
C ALA A 7 -38.88 -31.48 -30.40
N LEU A 8 -39.31 -30.68 -29.43
CA LEU A 8 -38.65 -29.44 -29.03
C LEU A 8 -38.67 -29.41 -27.49
N LEU A 9 -37.70 -30.07 -26.86
CA LEU A 9 -36.42 -29.50 -26.40
C LEU A 9 -36.65 -28.57 -25.19
N ALA A 10 -36.57 -29.16 -24.00
CA ALA A 10 -36.57 -28.44 -22.73
C ALA A 10 -35.25 -27.66 -22.61
N LEU A 11 -35.33 -26.33 -22.72
CA LEU A 11 -34.20 -25.44 -22.45
C LEU A 11 -34.21 -25.09 -20.95
N ALA A 12 -33.59 -25.93 -20.14
CA ALA A 12 -33.29 -25.57 -18.75
C ALA A 12 -32.12 -24.56 -18.74
N LEU A 13 -32.44 -23.27 -18.63
CA LEU A 13 -31.44 -22.27 -18.24
C LEU A 13 -31.07 -22.54 -16.77
N ALA A 14 -30.06 -23.38 -16.56
CA ALA A 14 -29.29 -23.32 -15.34
C ALA A 14 -28.47 -22.01 -15.38
N ALA A 15 -29.04 -20.94 -14.84
CA ALA A 15 -28.26 -19.74 -14.55
C ALA A 15 -27.20 -20.13 -13.52
N CYS A 16 -25.93 -20.07 -13.91
CA CYS A 16 -24.80 -20.21 -13.01
C CYS A 16 -24.75 -18.98 -12.10
N ALA A 17 -25.64 -18.89 -11.13
CA ALA A 17 -25.45 -17.97 -10.01
C ALA A 17 -24.39 -18.60 -9.10
N ALA A 18 -23.12 -18.42 -9.47
CA ALA A 18 -22.04 -18.61 -8.51
C ALA A 18 -22.28 -17.60 -7.37
N PRO A 19 -22.26 -18.03 -6.11
CA PRO A 19 -22.27 -17.09 -5.01
C PRO A 19 -21.10 -16.12 -5.21
N VAL A 20 -21.37 -14.82 -5.17
CA VAL A 20 -20.31 -13.81 -5.08
C VAL A 20 -19.70 -13.95 -3.70
N GLU A 21 -18.70 -14.82 -3.60
CA GLU A 21 -17.91 -15.00 -2.39
C GLU A 21 -17.18 -13.70 -2.07
N ASP A 22 -17.25 -13.37 -0.80
CA ASP A 22 -16.88 -12.12 -0.16
C ASP A 22 -15.47 -11.63 -0.60
N THR A 23 -15.41 -10.48 -1.26
CA THR A 23 -14.15 -9.90 -1.78
C THR A 23 -13.16 -9.49 -0.70
N ALA A 24 -13.50 -9.56 0.60
CA ALA A 24 -12.57 -9.21 1.66
C ALA A 24 -11.46 -10.26 1.84
N GLU A 25 -11.76 -11.55 1.65
CA GLU A 25 -10.80 -12.61 1.95
C GLU A 25 -9.68 -12.74 0.90
N ARG A 26 -9.92 -12.24 -0.32
CA ARG A 26 -8.92 -12.21 -1.39
C ARG A 26 -7.93 -11.04 -1.29
N LEU A 27 -8.18 -10.07 -0.41
CA LEU A 27 -7.29 -8.92 -0.20
C LEU A 27 -6.15 -9.24 0.79
N ASP A 28 -6.31 -10.29 1.60
CA ASP A 28 -5.33 -10.69 2.63
C ASP A 28 -4.26 -11.66 2.12
N LEU A 29 -4.40 -12.23 0.90
CA LEU A 29 -3.48 -13.22 0.33
C LEU A 29 -2.33 -12.63 -0.53
N LEU A 30 -2.21 -11.30 -0.61
CA LEU A 30 -1.22 -10.62 -1.46
C LEU A 30 -0.25 -9.71 -0.70
N ALA A 31 -0.43 -9.54 0.60
CA ALA A 31 0.55 -8.87 1.45
C ALA A 31 1.41 -9.95 2.08
N PRO A 32 2.75 -9.90 1.95
CA PRO A 32 3.59 -10.82 2.68
C PRO A 32 3.36 -10.56 4.18
N ASP A 33 3.37 -11.63 4.98
CA ASP A 33 3.09 -11.63 6.42
C ASP A 33 4.08 -10.77 7.24
N ASP A 34 5.15 -10.29 6.60
CA ASP A 34 6.13 -9.34 7.13
C ASP A 34 5.83 -7.87 6.78
N ALA A 35 4.74 -7.56 6.06
CA ALA A 35 4.41 -6.19 5.69
C ALA A 35 3.89 -5.37 6.90
N CYS A 36 4.57 -4.27 7.20
CA CYS A 36 4.12 -3.34 8.23
C CYS A 36 3.20 -2.26 7.67
N TRP A 37 2.07 -2.06 8.34
CA TRP A 37 1.02 -1.15 7.92
C TRP A 37 0.84 0.01 8.90
N ALA A 38 0.59 1.20 8.37
CA ALA A 38 0.12 2.33 9.13
C ALA A 38 -1.39 2.55 8.88
N ASP A 39 -2.13 2.72 9.97
CA ASP A 39 -3.55 3.09 9.95
C ASP A 39 -3.72 4.55 10.39
N GLU A 40 -4.31 5.36 9.52
CA GLU A 40 -4.64 6.75 9.80
C GLU A 40 -6.12 7.02 9.53
N ARG A 41 -6.72 7.92 10.31
CA ARG A 41 -8.08 8.39 10.09
C ARG A 41 -8.04 9.81 9.55
N LEU A 42 -8.57 9.98 8.34
CA LEU A 42 -8.57 11.26 7.64
C LEU A 42 -9.58 12.22 8.27
N LYS A 43 -9.45 13.52 7.96
CA LYS A 43 -10.35 14.56 8.48
C LYS A 43 -11.82 14.34 8.11
N ASN A 44 -12.08 13.66 7.00
CA ASN A 44 -13.44 13.29 6.56
C ASN A 44 -13.96 12.01 7.24
N GLY A 45 -13.22 11.43 8.19
CA GLY A 45 -13.58 10.20 8.89
C GLY A 45 -13.22 8.91 8.15
N SER A 46 -12.80 8.97 6.88
CA SER A 46 -12.42 7.78 6.12
C SER A 46 -11.14 7.16 6.69
N PRO A 47 -11.08 5.82 6.86
CA PRO A 47 -9.84 5.14 7.18
C PRO A 47 -8.91 5.15 5.97
N ARG A 48 -7.61 5.29 6.23
CA ARG A 48 -6.54 5.12 5.24
C ARG A 48 -5.51 4.18 5.82
N ARG A 49 -5.24 3.10 5.10
CA ARG A 49 -4.18 2.13 5.41
C ARG A 49 -3.14 2.15 4.28
N TYR A 50 -1.86 2.12 4.64
CA TYR A 50 -0.75 2.07 3.67
C TYR A 50 0.50 1.43 4.28
N GLN A 51 1.34 0.85 3.44
CA GLN A 51 2.57 0.20 3.89
C GLN A 51 3.62 1.22 4.29
N VAL A 52 4.32 0.92 5.39
CA VAL A 52 5.45 1.69 5.91
C VAL A 52 6.62 0.74 6.16
N PRO A 53 7.88 1.22 6.13
CA PRO A 53 9.00 0.41 6.59
C PRO A 53 8.74 -0.07 8.02
N CYS A 54 9.00 -1.34 8.28
CA CYS A 54 8.81 -1.93 9.60
C CYS A 54 9.63 -1.19 10.67
N PRO A 55 9.11 -1.04 11.91
CA PRO A 55 9.80 -0.31 12.98
C PRO A 55 11.24 -0.79 13.20
N GLU A 56 11.48 -2.09 13.06
CA GLU A 56 12.79 -2.73 13.25
C GLU A 56 13.80 -2.31 12.17
N LEU A 57 13.31 -1.92 10.98
CA LEU A 57 14.13 -1.41 9.88
C LEU A 57 14.38 0.10 9.99
N GLN A 58 13.61 0.82 10.81
CA GLN A 58 13.76 2.27 11.00
C GLN A 58 14.86 2.61 12.02
N THR A 59 16.04 2.02 11.83
CA THR A 59 17.20 2.29 12.69
C THR A 59 17.68 3.74 12.56
N PRO A 60 18.49 4.25 13.51
CA PRO A 60 19.08 5.59 13.38
C PRO A 60 19.85 5.79 12.07
N GLU A 61 20.53 4.76 11.57
CA GLU A 61 21.27 4.80 10.30
C GLU A 61 20.33 4.94 9.11
N PHE A 62 19.21 4.20 9.12
CA PHE A 62 18.16 4.32 8.10
C PHE A 62 17.55 5.73 8.12
N ILE A 63 17.23 6.26 9.30
CA ILE A 63 16.65 7.60 9.44
C ILE A 63 17.65 8.67 9.00
N ALA A 64 18.94 8.52 9.33
CA ALA A 64 19.98 9.44 8.87
C ALA A 64 20.13 9.38 7.34
N ALA A 65 20.00 8.20 6.72
CA ALA A 65 19.99 8.06 5.26
C ALA A 65 18.75 8.73 4.63
N LEU A 66 17.59 8.59 5.25
CA LEU A 66 16.36 9.29 4.86
C LEU A 66 16.54 10.81 4.91
N GLN A 67 17.07 11.34 6.02
CA GLN A 67 17.34 12.76 6.19
C GLN A 67 18.31 13.29 5.13
N ARG A 68 19.39 12.55 4.82
CA ARG A 68 20.30 12.92 3.71
C ARG A 68 19.60 12.93 2.36
N ALA A 69 18.79 11.92 2.07
CA ALA A 69 18.07 11.82 0.80
C ALA A 69 17.06 12.97 0.62
N LEU A 70 16.41 13.39 1.71
CA LEU A 70 15.49 14.54 1.75
C LEU A 70 16.25 15.87 1.65
N ALA A 71 17.41 16.00 2.30
CA ALA A 71 18.25 17.19 2.24
C ALA A 71 18.79 17.47 0.83
N VAL A 72 19.25 16.43 0.11
CA VAL A 72 19.68 16.55 -1.30
C VAL A 72 18.57 17.09 -2.21
N ARG A 73 17.30 16.89 -1.83
CA ARG A 73 16.11 17.38 -2.55
C ARG A 73 15.65 18.76 -2.04
N GLY A 74 16.34 19.36 -1.07
CA GLY A 74 15.95 20.64 -0.46
C GLY A 74 14.70 20.55 0.42
N LEU A 75 14.39 19.36 0.96
CA LEU A 75 13.21 19.14 1.79
C LEU A 75 13.50 19.08 3.29
N TYR A 76 14.78 18.94 3.67
CA TYR A 76 15.25 18.84 5.05
C TYR A 76 16.52 19.68 5.23
N ASP A 77 16.51 20.60 6.19
CA ASP A 77 17.60 21.57 6.39
C ASP A 77 18.48 21.26 7.63
N GLY A 78 18.11 20.24 8.41
CA GLY A 78 18.83 19.85 9.63
C GLY A 78 20.03 18.92 9.36
N PRO A 79 20.89 18.69 10.37
CA PRO A 79 21.87 17.61 10.32
C PRO A 79 21.17 16.24 10.32
N PRO A 80 21.73 15.20 9.69
CA PRO A 80 21.15 13.86 9.69
C PRO A 80 21.32 13.20 11.08
N SER A 81 20.44 13.57 12.02
CA SER A 81 20.44 13.16 13.42
C SER A 81 20.10 11.68 13.65
N GLY A 82 19.55 10.98 12.65
CA GLY A 82 19.06 9.61 12.81
C GLY A 82 17.81 9.52 13.69
N THR A 83 17.18 10.64 14.03
CA THR A 83 15.97 10.68 14.87
C THR A 83 14.77 11.04 14.01
N MET A 84 13.68 10.27 14.13
CA MET A 84 12.40 10.57 13.47
C MET A 84 11.70 11.73 14.20
N ASP A 85 12.23 12.94 14.04
CA ASP A 85 11.73 14.15 14.67
C ASP A 85 10.65 14.87 13.83
N ALA A 86 10.10 15.96 14.37
CA ALA A 86 9.06 16.73 13.69
C ALA A 86 9.54 17.34 12.36
N ALA A 87 10.82 17.72 12.26
CA ALA A 87 11.40 18.26 11.03
C ALA A 87 11.51 17.16 9.95
N THR A 88 11.89 15.95 10.35
CA THR A 88 11.96 14.77 9.47
C THR A 88 10.56 14.37 9.00
N ALA A 89 9.58 14.32 9.90
CA ALA A 89 8.18 14.05 9.56
C ALA A 89 7.60 15.10 8.58
N GLU A 90 7.96 16.37 8.75
CA GLU A 90 7.57 17.42 7.82
C GLU A 90 8.21 17.26 6.43
N ALA A 91 9.51 16.96 6.40
CA ALA A 91 10.22 16.70 5.15
C ALA A 91 9.63 15.50 4.40
N ILE A 92 9.28 14.42 5.11
CA ILE A 92 8.58 13.26 4.55
C ILE A 92 7.24 13.68 3.95
N ARG A 93 6.43 14.46 4.68
CA ARG A 93 5.14 14.94 4.19
C ARG A 93 5.28 15.75 2.90
N ARG A 94 6.27 16.63 2.81
CA ARG A 94 6.54 17.41 1.59
C ARG A 94 6.99 16.52 0.42
N TYR A 95 7.84 15.54 0.69
CA TYR A 95 8.30 14.58 -0.32
C TYR A 95 7.14 13.75 -0.90
N GLN A 96 6.18 13.36 -0.05
CA GLN A 96 5.08 12.48 -0.42
C GLN A 96 3.85 13.23 -0.97
N ALA A 97 3.72 14.54 -0.74
CA ALA A 97 2.58 15.32 -1.20
C ALA A 97 2.34 15.22 -2.74
N PRO A 98 3.38 15.30 -3.60
CA PRO A 98 3.22 15.06 -5.04
C PRO A 98 2.81 13.63 -5.41
N LEU A 99 3.01 12.66 -4.51
CA LEU A 99 2.57 11.27 -4.66
C LEU A 99 1.11 11.06 -4.21
N GLY A 100 0.43 12.13 -3.78
CA GLY A 100 -0.95 12.06 -3.28
C GLY A 100 -1.06 11.62 -1.81
N ILE A 101 0.06 11.51 -1.09
CA ILE A 101 0.09 11.05 0.30
C ILE A 101 0.49 12.21 1.22
N TRP A 102 -0.37 12.50 2.19
CA TRP A 102 -0.18 13.59 3.16
C TRP A 102 -0.01 13.02 4.59
N SER A 103 1.06 12.25 4.79
CA SER A 103 1.47 11.73 6.10
C SER A 103 2.93 12.04 6.37
N GLY A 104 3.28 12.24 7.64
CA GLY A 104 4.67 12.33 8.11
C GLY A 104 5.34 10.97 8.31
N LYS A 105 4.61 9.86 8.11
CA LYS A 105 5.18 8.51 8.07
C LYS A 105 5.67 8.22 6.66
N LEU A 106 6.89 7.67 6.55
CA LEU A 106 7.45 7.26 5.26
C LEU A 106 6.70 6.03 4.75
N THR A 107 6.13 6.12 3.56
CA THR A 107 5.53 4.96 2.88
C THR A 107 6.61 4.10 2.24
N VAL A 108 6.35 2.80 2.09
CA VAL A 108 7.25 1.89 1.37
C VAL A 108 7.50 2.38 -0.06
N GLU A 109 6.47 2.85 -0.77
CA GLU A 109 6.61 3.40 -2.12
C GLU A 109 7.57 4.60 -2.16
N ALA A 110 7.40 5.54 -1.23
CA ALA A 110 8.30 6.71 -1.12
C ALA A 110 9.74 6.27 -0.79
N GLY A 111 9.90 5.32 0.13
CA GLY A 111 11.19 4.74 0.49
C GLY A 111 11.89 4.06 -0.68
N ARG A 112 11.16 3.32 -1.53
CA ARG A 112 11.67 2.73 -2.78
C ARG A 112 12.12 3.81 -3.76
N LYS A 113 11.33 4.87 -3.94
CA LYS A 113 11.71 6.01 -4.81
C LYS A 113 12.94 6.77 -4.32
N LEU A 114 13.24 6.70 -3.02
CA LEU A 114 14.48 7.24 -2.44
C LEU A 114 15.65 6.25 -2.51
N GLY A 115 15.42 4.99 -2.89
CA GLY A 115 16.43 3.93 -2.86
C GLY A 115 16.79 3.44 -1.45
N LEU A 116 15.91 3.66 -0.47
CA LEU A 116 16.11 3.30 0.94
C LEU A 116 15.44 1.99 1.33
N VAL A 117 14.39 1.61 0.60
CA VAL A 117 13.66 0.37 0.79
C VAL A 117 13.86 -0.49 -0.45
N VAL A 118 14.30 -1.72 -0.24
CA VAL A 118 14.41 -2.76 -1.26
C VAL A 118 13.35 -3.79 -0.94
N ASP A 119 12.72 -4.37 -1.97
CA ASP A 119 11.80 -5.48 -1.76
C ASP A 119 12.55 -6.64 -1.09
N PRO A 120 11.95 -7.32 -0.10
CA PRO A 120 12.49 -8.62 0.31
C PRO A 120 12.56 -9.51 -0.94
N PRO A 121 13.65 -10.28 -1.13
CA PRO A 121 13.74 -11.17 -2.28
C PRO A 121 12.53 -12.09 -2.28
N ALA A 122 11.77 -12.11 -3.37
CA ALA A 122 10.75 -13.11 -3.58
C ALA A 122 11.43 -14.48 -3.51
N GLY A 123 11.14 -15.23 -2.46
CA GLY A 123 11.55 -16.63 -2.32
C GLY A 123 10.91 -17.50 -3.39
#